data_AF-A0A3N9Y884-F1
#
_entry.id   AF-A0A3N9Y884-F1
#
_cell.length_a   1.000
_cell.length_b   1.000
_cell.length_c   1.000
_cell.angle_alpha   90.00
_cell.angle_beta   90.00
_cell.angle_gamma   90.00
#
_symmetry.space_group_name_H-M   'P 1'
#
loop_
_entity.id
_entity.type
_entity.pdbx_description
1 polymer ?
#
loop_
_entity_poly.entity_id
_entity_poly.type
_entity_poly.pdbx_seq_one_letter_code
_entity_poly.pdbx_strand_id
1 'polypeptide(L)'
;GSFGDDVYKIGMTRRLEPMDRVRELGDASVPFRFDVHAMIFSEDAPALENALHKEFADKSVNKINIRKEFFKASLGEIEHVVKENFNEVVQFTKIAEAPE
;
A
#
# COMPACT_ATOMS: atom_id res chain seq x y z
N GLY A 1 -12.14 2.65 -5.47
CA GLY A 1 -11.58 3.85 -4.83
C GLY A 1 -11.50 5.02 -5.81
N SER A 2 -11.37 6.26 -5.33
CA SER A 2 -11.46 7.51 -6.11
C SER A 2 -10.38 7.72 -7.20
N PHE A 3 -9.36 6.86 -7.29
CA PHE A 3 -8.28 6.93 -8.28
C PHE A 3 -8.42 5.90 -9.42
N GLY A 4 -9.50 5.12 -9.43
CA GLY A 4 -9.73 4.01 -10.36
C GLY A 4 -9.63 2.64 -9.68
N ASP A 5 -10.05 1.61 -10.40
CA ASP A 5 -9.80 0.22 -10.03
C ASP A 5 -8.29 -0.07 -10.04
N ASP A 6 -7.83 -0.91 -9.11
CA ASP A 6 -6.42 -1.33 -8.98
C ASP A 6 -5.40 -0.20 -8.72
N VAL A 7 -5.78 0.88 -8.02
CA VAL A 7 -4.82 1.90 -7.55
C VAL A 7 -4.66 1.84 -6.04
N TYR A 8 -3.46 1.53 -5.57
CA TYR A 8 -3.14 1.41 -4.16
C TYR A 8 -1.99 2.34 -3.76
N LYS A 9 -2.05 2.83 -2.52
CA LYS A 9 -0.93 3.49 -1.88
C LYS A 9 -0.12 2.42 -1.14
N ILE A 10 1.17 2.30 -1.47
CA ILE A 10 2.09 1.39 -0.80
C ILE A 10 3.03 2.24 0.06
N GLY A 11 3.03 2.01 1.36
CA GLY A 11 3.94 2.69 2.28
C GLY A 11 4.14 1.87 3.55
N MET A 12 5.35 1.95 4.11
CA MET A 12 5.69 1.32 5.36
C MET A 12 5.36 2.22 6.56
N THR A 13 5.15 1.58 7.70
CA THR A 13 5.15 2.26 9.00
C THR A 13 5.81 1.37 10.03
N ARG A 14 6.65 1.97 10.89
CA ARG A 14 7.25 1.29 12.05
C ARG A 14 6.43 1.50 13.33
N ARG A 15 5.30 2.20 13.24
CA ARG A 15 4.42 2.43 14.40
C ARG A 15 3.76 1.13 14.82
N LEU A 16 3.55 0.99 16.13
CA LEU A 16 2.79 -0.12 16.72
C LEU A 16 1.36 -0.19 16.16
N GLU A 17 0.76 0.97 15.88
CA GLU A 17 -0.62 1.09 15.39
C GLU A 17 -0.64 1.65 13.96
N PRO A 18 -0.59 0.78 12.93
CA PRO A 18 -0.60 1.19 11.53
C PRO A 18 -1.93 1.86 11.11
N MET A 19 -3.06 1.50 11.74
CA MET A 19 -4.36 2.11 11.46
C MET A 19 -4.43 3.61 11.80
N ASP A 20 -3.78 4.03 12.89
CA ASP A 20 -3.77 5.44 13.30
C ASP A 20 -3.09 6.31 12.24
N ARG A 21 -1.99 5.81 11.67
CA ARG A 21 -1.29 6.46 10.56
C ARG A 21 -2.15 6.56 9.30
N VAL A 22 -2.91 5.52 8.97
CA VAL A 22 -3.83 5.54 7.82
C VAL A 22 -4.92 6.60 8.02
N ARG A 23 -5.44 6.72 9.25
CA ARG A 23 -6.45 7.71 9.61
C ARG A 23 -5.92 9.14 9.51
N GLU A 24 -4.71 9.40 10.01
CA GLU A 24 -4.03 10.70 9.87
C GLU A 24 -3.79 11.08 8.40
N LEU A 25 -3.39 10.10 7.57
CA LEU A 25 -3.15 10.33 6.14
C LEU A 25 -4.46 10.63 5.38
N GLY A 26 -5.55 9.97 5.75
CA GLY A 26 -6.89 10.18 5.18
C GLY A 26 -7.39 11.59 5.41
N ASP A 27 -7.30 12.08 6.65
CA ASP A 27 -7.79 13.40 7.05
C ASP A 27 -7.06 14.56 6.35
N ALA A 28 -5.77 14.37 6.06
CA ALA A 28 -4.89 15.45 5.58
C ALA A 28 -4.88 15.67 4.05
N SER A 29 -5.48 14.80 3.23
CA SER A 29 -5.27 14.87 1.77
C SER A 29 -6.46 14.57 0.88
N VAL A 30 -7.50 13.89 1.35
CA VAL A 30 -8.68 13.56 0.54
C VAL A 30 -9.94 13.55 1.41
N PRO A 31 -11.12 13.92 0.87
CA PRO A 31 -12.39 13.89 1.61
C PRO A 31 -12.93 12.47 1.85
N PHE A 32 -12.11 11.43 1.61
CA PHE A 32 -12.49 10.02 1.73
C PHE A 32 -11.50 9.30 2.65
N ARG A 33 -11.99 8.35 3.44
CA ARG A 33 -11.12 7.50 4.26
C ARG A 33 -10.35 6.55 3.36
N PHE A 34 -9.09 6.25 3.71
CA PHE A 34 -8.34 5.20 3.05
C PHE A 34 -8.80 3.83 3.57
N ASP A 35 -9.22 2.96 2.66
CA ASP A 35 -9.44 1.54 2.96
C ASP A 35 -8.11 0.80 3.07
N VAL A 36 -7.92 0.08 4.17
CA VAL A 36 -6.75 -0.79 4.36
C VAL A 36 -7.02 -2.14 3.72
N HIS A 37 -6.49 -2.33 2.52
CA HIS A 37 -6.73 -3.55 1.76
C HIS A 37 -5.81 -4.71 2.16
N ALA A 38 -4.63 -4.40 2.68
CA ALA A 38 -3.63 -5.38 3.08
C ALA A 38 -2.72 -4.78 4.16
N MET A 39 -2.26 -5.62 5.07
CA MET A 39 -1.13 -5.33 5.96
C MET A 39 -0.04 -6.34 5.64
N ILE A 40 1.21 -5.91 5.58
CA ILE A 40 2.34 -6.80 5.31
C ILE A 40 3.32 -6.65 6.45
N PHE A 41 3.59 -7.76 7.13
CA PHE A 41 4.62 -7.85 8.16
C PHE A 41 5.87 -8.42 7.51
N SER A 42 6.96 -7.68 7.59
CA SER A 42 8.28 -8.12 7.15
C SER A 42 9.32 -7.62 8.15
N GLU A 43 10.29 -8.47 8.45
CA GLU A 43 11.49 -8.18 9.21
C GLU A 43 12.28 -7.05 8.56
N ASP A 44 12.28 -6.99 7.21
CA ASP A 44 12.94 -5.95 6.42
C ASP A 44 11.93 -5.14 5.57
N ALA A 45 10.94 -4.55 6.25
CA ALA A 45 9.96 -3.63 5.65
C ALA A 45 10.54 -2.56 4.70
N PRO A 46 11.67 -1.88 4.97
CA PRO A 46 12.21 -0.89 4.02
C PRO A 46 12.72 -1.53 2.72
N ALA A 47 13.29 -2.74 2.77
CA ALA A 47 13.74 -3.45 1.57
C ALA A 47 12.54 -3.93 0.75
N LEU A 48 11.49 -4.42 1.40
CA LEU A 48 10.24 -4.80 0.74
C LEU A 48 9.54 -3.61 0.08
N GLU A 49 9.43 -2.48 0.77
CA GLU A 49 8.85 -1.26 0.20
C GLU A 49 9.63 -0.82 -1.05
N ASN A 50 10.96 -0.79 -0.98
CA ASN A 50 11.79 -0.42 -2.13
C ASN A 50 11.61 -1.40 -3.30
N ALA A 51 11.51 -2.70 -3.05
CA ALA A 51 11.25 -3.70 -4.08
C ALA A 51 9.90 -3.44 -4.76
N LEU A 52 8.84 -3.23 -3.99
CA LEU A 52 7.51 -2.90 -4.51
C LEU A 52 7.50 -1.58 -5.29
N HIS A 53 8.13 -0.54 -4.75
CA HIS A 53 8.24 0.76 -5.43
C HIS A 53 8.99 0.65 -6.74
N LYS A 54 10.03 -0.20 -6.81
CA LYS A 54 10.81 -0.43 -8.02
C LYS A 54 10.04 -1.25 -9.05
N GLU A 55 9.37 -2.32 -8.62
CA GLU A 55 8.56 -3.17 -9.50
C GLU A 55 7.38 -2.39 -10.09
N PHE A 56 6.71 -1.59 -9.25
CA PHE A 56 5.58 -0.77 -9.67
C PHE A 56 5.98 0.63 -10.13
N ALA A 57 7.27 0.96 -10.22
CA ALA A 57 7.76 2.28 -10.64
C ALA A 57 7.21 2.66 -12.02
N ASP A 58 7.16 1.69 -12.94
CA ASP A 58 6.61 1.88 -14.29
C ASP A 58 5.09 2.13 -14.25
N LYS A 59 4.40 1.50 -13.29
CA LYS A 59 2.96 1.62 -13.04
C LYS A 59 2.61 2.76 -12.06
N SER A 60 3.55 3.65 -11.76
CA SER A 60 3.29 4.80 -10.88
C SER A 60 2.33 5.78 -11.54
N VAL A 61 1.22 6.07 -10.88
CA VAL A 61 0.15 6.95 -11.41
C VAL A 61 0.63 8.42 -11.43
N ASN A 62 1.55 8.77 -10.55
CA ASN A 62 2.01 10.15 -10.35
C ASN A 62 3.48 10.34 -10.76
N LYS A 63 3.75 10.32 -12.07
CA LYS A 63 5.10 10.62 -12.62
C LYS A 63 5.61 12.03 -12.29
N ILE A 64 4.71 12.97 -12.04
CA ILE A 64 5.04 14.37 -11.71
C ILE A 64 5.30 14.55 -10.20
N ASN A 65 4.70 13.70 -9.36
CA ASN A 65 4.77 13.86 -7.91
C ASN A 65 5.00 12.50 -7.24
N ILE A 66 6.21 11.96 -7.41
CA ILE A 66 6.69 10.70 -6.85
C ILE A 66 6.54 10.56 -5.33
N ARG A 67 6.34 11.67 -4.61
CA ARG A 67 6.01 11.68 -3.17
C ARG A 67 4.63 11.09 -2.85
N LYS A 68 3.74 11.06 -3.84
CA LYS A 68 2.43 10.44 -3.73
C LYS A 68 2.59 9.01 -4.24
N GLU A 69 3.00 8.11 -3.33
CA GLU A 69 3.32 6.69 -3.52
C GLU A 69 2.11 5.83 -3.95
N PHE A 70 1.44 6.24 -5.03
CA PHE A 70 0.29 5.55 -5.63
C PHE A 70 0.74 4.79 -6.87
N PHE A 71 0.39 3.51 -6.87
CA PHE A 71 0.79 2.56 -7.89
C PHE A 71 -0.45 1.87 -8.44
N LYS A 72 -0.47 1.68 -9.75
CA LYS A 72 -1.51 0.90 -10.42
C LYS A 72 -1.12 -0.57 -10.39
N ALA A 73 -1.65 -1.31 -9.42
CA ALA A 73 -1.35 -2.72 -9.20
C ALA A 73 -2.58 -3.41 -8.63
N SER A 74 -2.80 -4.69 -8.94
CA SER A 74 -3.84 -5.47 -8.29
C SER A 74 -3.33 -6.07 -6.99
N LEU A 75 -4.21 -6.33 -6.01
CA LEU A 75 -3.81 -6.99 -4.76
C LEU A 75 -3.05 -8.30 -5.02
N GLY A 76 -3.49 -9.11 -5.99
CA GLY A 76 -2.81 -10.34 -6.38
C GLY A 76 -1.40 -10.13 -6.95
N GLU A 77 -1.14 -9.02 -7.64
CA GLU A 77 0.22 -8.68 -8.12
C GLU A 77 1.11 -8.30 -6.95
N ILE A 78 0.60 -7.47 -6.03
CA ILE A 78 1.33 -7.08 -4.81
C ILE A 78 1.65 -8.34 -4.00
N GLU A 79 0.68 -9.23 -3.81
CA GLU A 79 0.86 -10.54 -3.16
C GLU A 79 1.98 -11.35 -3.80
N HIS A 80 2.00 -11.44 -5.13
CA HIS A 80 2.99 -12.21 -5.87
C HIS A 80 4.40 -11.63 -5.65
N VAL A 81 4.56 -10.32 -5.87
CA VAL A 81 5.85 -9.63 -5.74
C VAL A 81 6.39 -9.72 -4.32
N VAL A 82 5.53 -9.58 -3.31
CA VAL A 82 5.94 -9.73 -1.90
C VAL A 82 6.43 -11.15 -1.65
N LYS A 83 5.70 -12.18 -2.08
CA LYS A 83 6.09 -13.59 -1.91
C LYS A 83 7.37 -13.95 -2.66
N GLU A 84 7.61 -13.35 -3.83
CA GLU A 84 8.83 -13.58 -4.60
C GLU A 84 10.06 -12.87 -4.00
N ASN A 85 9.89 -11.66 -3.47
CA ASN A 85 11.01 -10.89 -2.91
C ASN A 85 11.31 -11.29 -1.46
N PHE A 86 10.30 -11.65 -0.68
CA PHE A 86 10.42 -11.99 0.74
C PHE A 86 9.63 -13.26 1.03
N ASN A 87 10.31 -14.29 1.52
CA ASN A 87 9.70 -15.57 1.91
C ASN A 87 8.98 -15.47 3.28
N GLU A 88 8.61 -14.25 3.69
CA GLU A 88 8.09 -13.95 5.02
C GLU A 88 6.57 -14.09 5.10
N VAL A 89 6.06 -14.16 6.34
CA VAL A 89 4.66 -14.38 6.66
C VAL A 89 3.84 -13.14 6.31
N VAL A 90 3.42 -13.06 5.06
CA VAL A 90 2.54 -11.97 4.63
C VAL A 90 1.12 -12.23 5.16
N GLN A 91 0.73 -11.52 6.21
CA GLN A 91 -0.64 -11.58 6.73
C GLN A 91 -1.53 -10.54 6.05
N PHE A 92 -2.13 -10.92 4.91
CA PHE A 92 -3.14 -10.11 4.25
C PHE A 92 -4.41 -9.99 5.09
N THR A 93 -4.42 -9.06 6.04
CA THR A 93 -5.64 -8.63 6.70
C THR A 93 -6.37 -7.69 5.76
N LYS A 94 -7.28 -8.25 4.96
CA LYS A 94 -8.18 -7.47 4.10
C LYS A 94 -9.26 -6.83 4.96
N ILE A 95 -8.97 -5.66 5.52
CA ILE A 95 -9.96 -4.85 6.23
C ILE A 95 -10.70 -4.03 5.17
N ALA A 96 -11.56 -4.71 4.40
CA ALA A 96 -12.49 -4.03 3.53
C ALA A 96 -13.66 -3.51 4.38
N GLU A 97 -13.49 -2.35 5.01
CA GLU A 97 -14.62 -1.60 5.56
C GLU A 97 -14.80 -0.30 4.78
N ALA A 98 -15.34 -0.48 3.58
CA ALA A 98 -16.22 0.50 2.95
C ALA A 98 -17.67 0.04 3.19
N PRO A 99 -18.31 0.38 4.32
CA PRO A 99 -19.75 0.54 4.32
C PRO A 99 -20.09 1.84 3.58
N GLU A 100 -21.05 1.71 2.66
CA GLU A 100 -21.74 2.72 1.83
C GLU A 100 -21.59 4.21 2.21
#